data_AF-A0A9J6GHR7-F1
#
_entry.id   AF-A0A9J6GHR7-F1
#
_cell.length_a   1.000
_cell.length_b   1.000
_cell.length_c   1.000
_cell.angle_alpha   90.00
_cell.angle_beta   90.00
_cell.angle_gamma   90.00
#
_symmetry.space_group_name_H-M   'P 1'
#
loop_
_entity.id
_entity.type
_entity.pdbx_description
1 polymer ?
#
loop_
_entity_poly.entity_id
_entity_poly.type
_entity_poly.pdbx_seq_one_letter_code
_entity_poly.pdbx_strand_id
1 'polypeptide(L)' 'MTPVGRCTARITIGDANFVGSFVVLAECCKDLILRMDFLREYNAVIDVGERLIIHSCRTTTYHNSQHAERSCGLSTKT' A
#
# COMPACT_ATOMS: atom_id res chain seq x y z
N MET A 1 17.93 -18.01 1.74
CA MET A 1 16.87 -17.44 2.59
C MET A 1 15.59 -18.20 2.30
N THR A 2 15.14 -19.06 3.21
CA THR A 2 13.99 -19.95 3.00
C THR A 2 12.77 -19.36 3.70
N PRO A 3 11.62 -19.21 3.03
CA PRO A 3 10.38 -18.81 3.66
C PRO A 3 9.95 -19.74 4.79
N VAL A 4 9.46 -19.17 5.90
CA VAL A 4 8.79 -19.96 6.95
C VAL A 4 7.29 -20.07 6.75
N GLY A 5 6.71 -19.20 5.91
CA GLY A 5 5.30 -19.24 5.61
C GLY A 5 4.82 -18.09 4.74
N ARG A 6 3.50 -17.98 4.63
CA ARG A 6 2.81 -16.90 3.94
C ARG A 6 1.70 -16.37 4.83
N CYS A 7 1.54 -15.06 4.88
CA CYS A 7 0.43 -14.42 5.60
C CYS A 7 -0.34 -13.49 4.65
N THR A 8 -1.61 -13.25 4.96
CA THR A 8 -2.39 -12.18 4.34
C THR A 8 -2.74 -11.20 5.44
N ALA A 9 -2.41 -9.93 5.24
CA ALA A 9 -2.58 -8.89 6.25
C ALA A 9 -3.15 -7.62 5.63
N ARG A 10 -3.85 -6.85 6.47
CA ARG A 10 -4.23 -5.47 6.16
C ARG A 10 -3.07 -4.55 6.59
N ILE A 11 -2.67 -3.65 5.70
CA ILE A 11 -1.64 -2.66 5.93
C ILE A 11 -2.25 -1.28 5.80
N THR A 12 -1.95 -0.42 6.76
CA THR A 12 -2.32 0.99 6.73
C THR A 12 -1.10 1.81 6.29
N ILE A 13 -1.23 2.57 5.22
CA ILE A 13 -0.19 3.50 4.74
C ILE A 13 -0.85 4.88 4.60
N GLY A 14 -0.43 5.83 5.44
CA GLY A 14 -1.16 7.09 5.61
C GLY A 14 -2.59 6.81 6.08
N ASP A 15 -3.58 7.39 5.39
CA ASP A 15 -5.01 7.20 5.69
C ASP A 15 -5.66 6.07 4.87
N ALA A 16 -4.86 5.34 4.07
CA ALA A 16 -5.34 4.29 3.18
C ALA A 16 -5.06 2.89 3.75
N ASN A 17 -5.99 1.97 3.50
CA ASN A 17 -5.91 0.56 3.92
C ASN A 17 -5.77 -0.34 2.70
N PHE A 18 -4.79 -1.24 2.74
CA PHE A 18 -4.46 -2.18 1.67
C PHE A 18 -4.50 -3.60 2.20
N VAL A 19 -4.81 -4.58 1.35
CA VAL A 19 -4.69 -6.00 1.69
C VAL A 19 -3.59 -6.60 0.84
N GLY A 20 -2.64 -7.28 1.47
CA GLY A 20 -1.52 -7.90 0.75
C GLY A 20 -1.21 -9.29 1.30
N SER A 21 -0.61 -10.11 0.43
CA SER A 21 -0.12 -11.44 0.81
C SER A 21 1.41 -11.46 0.79
N PHE A 22 2.00 -11.78 1.94
CA PHE A 22 3.43 -11.64 2.20
C PHE A 22 4.05 -12.99 2.50
N VAL A 23 5.29 -13.16 2.07
CA VAL A 23 6.13 -14.26 2.50
C VAL A 23 6.77 -13.88 3.82
N VAL A 24 6.68 -14.77 4.81
CA VAL A 24 7.29 -14.58 6.12
C VAL A 24 8.68 -15.20 6.11
N LEU A 25 9.68 -14.43 6.54
CA LEU A 25 11.07 -14.86 6.63
C LEU A 25 11.46 -14.91 8.11
N ALA A 26 12.12 -15.99 8.54
CA ALA A 26 12.58 -16.13 9.94
C ALA A 26 13.58 -15.05 10.35
N GLU A 27 14.46 -14.69 9.42
CA GLU A 27 15.53 -13.73 9.62
C GLU A 27 15.52 -12.77 8.44
N CYS A 28 15.27 -11.50 8.67
CA CYS A 28 15.38 -10.44 7.66
C CYS A 28 15.81 -9.14 8.36
N CYS A 29 16.67 -8.36 7.72
CA CYS A 29 17.08 -7.05 8.24
C CYS A 29 16.02 -5.95 8.03
N LYS A 30 14.88 -6.30 7.42
CA LYS A 30 13.75 -5.42 7.15
C LYS A 30 12.50 -6.06 7.71
N ASP A 31 11.70 -5.27 8.43
CA ASP A 31 10.45 -5.76 9.01
C ASP A 31 9.40 -6.07 7.93
N LEU A 32 9.40 -5.28 6.85
CA LEU A 32 8.48 -5.43 5.74
C LEU A 32 9.12 -4.99 4.43
N ILE A 33 8.88 -5.77 3.37
CA ILE A 33 9.29 -5.44 2.00
C ILE A 33 8.03 -5.43 1.13
N LEU A 34 7.63 -4.25 0.68
CA LEU A 34 6.58 -4.11 -0.34
C LEU A 34 7.21 -4.35 -1.71
N ARG A 35 6.88 -5.50 -2.29
CA ARG A 35 7.39 -5.91 -3.59
C ARG A 35 6.65 -5.22 -4.74
N MET A 36 7.23 -5.32 -5.93
CA MET A 36 6.70 -4.69 -7.14
C MET A 36 5.31 -5.20 -7.54
N ASP A 37 4.94 -6.43 -7.16
CA ASP A 37 3.59 -6.98 -7.36
C ASP A 37 2.54 -6.19 -6.58
N PHE A 38 2.76 -5.95 -5.29
CA PHE A 38 1.89 -5.14 -4.46
C PHE A 38 1.82 -3.69 -4.97
N LEU A 39 2.96 -3.12 -5.34
CA LEU A 39 3.02 -1.75 -5.88
C LEU A 39 2.22 -1.61 -7.17
N ARG A 40 2.31 -2.59 -8.08
CA ARG A 40 1.53 -2.61 -9.32
C ARG A 40 0.04 -2.81 -9.07
N GLU A 41 -0.33 -3.70 -8.15
CA GLU A 41 -1.73 -3.98 -7.81
C GLU A 41 -2.48 -2.71 -7.38
N TYR A 42 -1.81 -1.84 -6.62
CA TYR A 42 -2.38 -0.59 -6.12
C TYR A 42 -1.95 0.66 -6.91
N ASN A 43 -1.44 0.48 -8.13
CA ASN A 43 -0.99 1.56 -9.02
C ASN A 43 -0.13 2.61 -8.28
N ALA A 44 0.87 2.13 -7.55
CA ALA A 44 1.79 2.96 -6.82
C ALA A 44 2.72 3.70 -7.79
N VAL A 45 2.95 4.98 -7.51
CA VAL A 45 3.93 5.83 -8.19
C VAL A 45 5.07 6.07 -7.22
N ILE A 46 6.30 5.78 -7.66
CA ILE A 46 7.52 6.07 -6.91
C ILE A 46 8.11 7.34 -7.49
N ASP A 47 8.00 8.44 -6.75
CA ASP A 47 8.70 9.68 -7.07
C ASP A 47 10.06 9.68 -6.38
N VAL A 48 11.12 9.49 -7.17
CA VAL A 48 12.50 9.44 -6.66
C VAL A 48 13.03 10.84 -6.33
N GLY A 49 12.54 11.88 -7.01
CA GLY A 49 12.96 13.27 -6.80
C GLY A 49 12.45 13.79 -5.46
N GLU A 50 11.16 13.58 -5.20
CA GLU A 50 10.49 13.99 -3.97
C GLU A 50 10.65 12.96 -2.82
N ARG A 51 11.30 11.83 -3.09
CA ARG A 51 11.45 10.68 -2.16
C ARG A 51 10.11 10.24 -1.59
N LEU A 52 9.08 10.23 -2.43
CA LEU A 52 7.69 9.99 -2.06
C LEU A 52 7.14 8.76 -2.79
N ILE A 53 6.29 8.00 -2.11
CA ILE A 53 5.50 6.94 -2.73
C ILE A 53 4.04 7.35 -2.64
N ILE A 54 3.37 7.41 -3.79
CA ILE A 54 1.96 7.77 -3.93
C ILE A 54 1.19 6.52 -4.32
N HIS A 55 0.12 6.19 -3.60
CA HIS A 55 -0.75 5.05 -3.92
C HIS A 55 -2.08 5.54 -4.45
N SER A 56 -2.54 5.00 -5.59
CA SER A 56 -3.86 5.32 -6.12
C SER A 56 -4.90 4.52 -5.35
N CYS A 57 -5.52 5.13 -4.35
CA CYS A 57 -6.49 4.45 -3.51
C CYS A 57 -7.77 4.16 -4.30
N ARG A 58 -8.02 2.90 -4.68
CA ARG A 58 -9.39 2.41 -4.86
C ARG A 58 -9.89 2.03 -3.47
N THR A 59 -10.53 2.97 -2.79
CA THR A 59 -11.25 2.68 -1.55
C THR A 59 -12.22 1.53 -1.85
N THR A 60 -11.93 0.32 -1.36
CA THR A 60 -13.00 -0.62 -1.06
C THR A 60 -13.61 -0.10 0.24
N THR A 61 -14.48 0.91 0.09
CA THR A 61 -15.35 1.35 1.17
C THR A 61 -16.15 0.14 1.63
N TYR A 62 -15.75 -0.45 2.75
CA TYR A 62 -16.72 -1.15 3.57
C TYR A 62 -17.63 -0.08 4.14
N HIS A 63 -18.85 -0.04 3.61
CA HIS A 63 -19.92 0.87 3.99
C HIS A 63 -20.24 0.62 5.47
N ASN A 64 -19.70 1.44 6.37
CA ASN A 64 -20.32 1.67 7.66
C ASN A 64 -20.46 3.19 7.80
N SER A 65 -21.72 3.60 7.89
CA SER A 65 -22.22 4.95 7.72
C SER A 65 -21.53 5.96 8.64
N GLN A 66 -20.84 6.95 8.06
CA GLN A 66 -21.03 8.40 8.26
C GLN A 66 -19.80 9.20 7.79
N HIS A 67 -20.05 10.07 6.81
CA HIS A 67 -19.38 11.37 6.56
C HIS A 67 -17.88 11.40 6.22
N ALA A 68 -17.58 11.48 4.91
CA ALA A 68 -16.97 12.64 4.24
C ALA A 68 -16.19 12.22 2.99
N GLU A 69 -16.77 12.51 1.83
CA GLU A 69 -16.12 12.44 0.53
C GLU A 69 -14.96 13.46 0.49
N ARG A 70 -13.73 12.98 0.30
CA ARG A 70 -12.66 13.78 -0.28
C ARG A 70 -11.96 12.95 -1.33
N SER A 71 -12.42 13.15 -2.55
CA SER A 71 -11.77 12.73 -3.79
C SER A 71 -10.29 13.11 -3.74
N CYS A 72 -9.38 12.14 -3.83
CA CYS A 72 -7.97 12.41 -4.06
C CYS A 72 -7.81 13.05 -5.45
N GLY A 73 -7.85 14.38 -5.48
CA GLY A 73 -7.54 15.17 -6.67
C GLY A 73 -6.05 15.07 -6.98
N LEU A 74 -5.74 14.58 -8.16
CA LEU A 74 -4.44 14.70 -8.80
C LEU A 74 -4.17 16.19 -9.06
N SER A 75 -3.28 16.81 -8.29
CA SER A 75 -2.82 18.18 -8.56
C SER A 75 -1.52 18.14 -9.34
N THR A 76 -1.60 17.98 -10.65
CA THR A 76 -0.49 18.35 -11.55
C THR A 76 -0.50 19.88 -11.68
N LYS A 77 0.46 20.57 -11.09
CA LYS A 77 0.74 21.96 -11.44
C LYS A 77 1.79 21.98 -12.56
N THR A 78 1.43 22.73 -13.60
CA THR A 78 2.14 22.99 -14.86
C THR A 78 3.51 23.62 -14.64
#